data_AF-A0A166Q945-F1
#
_entry.id   AF-A0A166Q945-F1
#
_cell.length_a   1.000
_cell.length_b   1.000
_cell.length_c   1.000
_cell.angle_alpha   90.00
_cell.angle_beta   90.00
_cell.angle_gamma   90.00
#
_symmetry.space_group_name_H-M   'P 1'
#
loop_
_entity.id
_entity.type
_entity.pdbx_description
1 polymer ?
#
loop_
_entity_poly.entity_id
_entity_poly.type
_entity_poly.pdbx_seq_one_letter_code
_entity_poly.pdbx_strand_id
1 'polypeptide(L)'
;MPQVDMRQDAISDMEELEADLDEPVEAVAEAQAVAREYLDLDADDGDIPPVNLHAVAQFVKLRDQYQTNPKCKKPSLSASLAIARRLGKGKNGSGKGEGASFARGIRRNELYLLRHQCLPPSKKSARHGQHTLLDNEAMLHGVRRYLAIQKLGTISPQELSRQVNEIIAPTLGLPPGSTITERTAISWLKKLGYQCKSTSKGMYFDGHERPDVVEYRQGFLKVLEELERVMCTYDDVTMEPVPPKLNPGEREVVMICHDEMWLRENEQPIKKKGNGRAIHVSDYICETTGRLALTPAQIAAQEALPPNSRLRSYDARKIIYPGKDHDKWWDLEQLMEQTHLAVDIFEYTNPNKIGLWVFDCSSAHEGLAEDALNVHNMNINLGGKQRHMRDTIIPLSNPPPSPGKIDTRGTTQSMSYPSDHPNPDLAGKAKGMKVVLQERESAWDEFGRRRGGKKLLGKCKDCQMSNIKKDAARRLALAEAMGTDDTISDEVLEAAQSVINPPADDWCCMFRVMSLQEDFVNEKPRIQHYLRWPWERFSAAAFLISVMSRTIRRFFRCSWVYIDVEEVAYQRGNFNNRRLTQ
;
A
#
# COMPACT_ATOMS: atom_id res chain seq x y z
N MET A 1 -81.69 -0.18 -37.52
CA MET A 1 -81.36 -1.60 -37.27
C MET A 1 -80.25 -1.63 -36.24
N PRO A 2 -80.37 -2.40 -35.15
CA PRO A 2 -79.42 -2.31 -34.06
C PRO A 2 -78.07 -2.88 -34.51
N GLN A 3 -77.02 -2.05 -34.54
CA GLN A 3 -75.65 -2.54 -34.40
C GLN A 3 -75.45 -2.91 -32.92
N VAL A 4 -76.17 -3.94 -32.48
CA VAL A 4 -75.85 -4.68 -31.26
C VAL A 4 -74.71 -5.62 -31.66
N ASP A 5 -73.54 -5.26 -31.18
CA ASP A 5 -72.61 -6.19 -30.53
C ASP A 5 -71.77 -7.21 -31.33
N MET A 6 -71.25 -6.84 -32.52
CA MET A 6 -70.20 -7.67 -33.15
C MET A 6 -68.86 -7.69 -32.38
N ARG A 7 -68.67 -6.83 -31.36
CA ARG A 7 -67.43 -6.78 -30.57
C ARG A 7 -67.48 -7.61 -29.30
N GLN A 8 -68.61 -7.73 -28.59
CA GLN A 8 -68.71 -8.65 -27.45
C GLN A 8 -69.00 -10.07 -27.91
N ASP A 9 -69.73 -10.28 -29.02
CA ASP A 9 -69.85 -11.61 -29.65
C ASP A 9 -68.49 -12.16 -30.10
N ALA A 10 -67.60 -11.29 -30.63
CA ALA A 10 -66.24 -11.69 -31.00
C ALA A 10 -65.31 -11.95 -29.81
N ILE A 11 -65.63 -11.41 -28.63
CA ILE A 11 -64.90 -11.68 -27.38
C ILE A 11 -65.43 -12.99 -26.78
N SER A 12 -66.74 -13.25 -26.80
CA SER A 12 -67.31 -14.50 -26.28
C SER A 12 -66.86 -15.71 -27.09
N ASP A 13 -66.83 -15.64 -28.43
CA ASP A 13 -66.35 -16.75 -29.28
C ASP A 13 -64.88 -17.11 -29.00
N MET A 14 -64.06 -16.11 -28.67
CA MET A 14 -62.66 -16.33 -28.31
C MET A 14 -62.52 -16.84 -26.87
N GLU A 15 -63.33 -16.36 -25.93
CA GLU A 15 -63.39 -16.85 -24.54
C GLU A 15 -63.90 -18.32 -24.48
N GLU A 16 -64.77 -18.72 -25.38
CA GLU A 16 -65.30 -20.08 -25.50
C GLU A 16 -64.27 -21.06 -26.06
N LEU A 17 -63.55 -20.71 -27.15
CA LEU A 17 -62.37 -21.47 -27.63
C LEU A 17 -61.26 -21.54 -26.58
N GLU A 18 -61.22 -20.55 -25.71
CA GLU A 18 -60.31 -20.48 -24.59
C GLU A 18 -60.74 -21.40 -23.42
N ALA A 19 -62.03 -21.67 -23.25
CA ALA A 19 -62.61 -22.52 -22.21
C ALA A 19 -62.45 -24.03 -22.50
N ASP A 20 -62.34 -24.44 -23.76
CA ASP A 20 -62.07 -25.84 -24.19
C ASP A 20 -60.69 -26.39 -23.78
N LEU A 21 -59.92 -25.62 -23.01
CA LEU A 21 -58.63 -26.00 -22.43
C LEU A 21 -58.72 -26.30 -20.92
N ASP A 22 -59.92 -26.27 -20.32
CA ASP A 22 -60.19 -26.66 -18.93
C ASP A 22 -60.37 -28.18 -18.79
N GLU A 23 -59.28 -28.94 -18.94
CA GLU A 23 -59.19 -30.30 -18.39
C GLU A 23 -58.20 -30.34 -17.22
N PRO A 24 -58.51 -31.09 -16.14
CA PRO A 24 -57.81 -31.04 -14.87
C PRO A 24 -56.36 -31.54 -14.96
N VAL A 25 -55.60 -31.27 -13.91
CA VAL A 25 -54.15 -31.52 -13.72
C VAL A 25 -53.63 -32.89 -14.21
N GLU A 26 -54.49 -33.90 -14.40
CA GLU A 26 -54.17 -35.19 -15.04
C GLU A 26 -53.78 -35.07 -16.54
N ALA A 27 -54.34 -34.13 -17.30
CA ALA A 27 -53.98 -33.89 -18.70
C ALA A 27 -52.53 -33.37 -18.88
N VAL A 28 -51.93 -32.82 -17.81
CA VAL A 28 -50.51 -32.40 -17.80
C VAL A 28 -49.58 -33.61 -17.80
N ALA A 29 -49.94 -34.68 -17.09
CA ALA A 29 -49.16 -35.91 -17.03
C ALA A 29 -49.26 -36.70 -18.33
N GLU A 30 -50.44 -36.74 -18.95
CA GLU A 30 -50.67 -37.44 -20.21
C GLU A 30 -50.03 -36.70 -21.40
N ALA A 31 -50.11 -35.36 -21.44
CA ALA A 31 -49.39 -34.56 -22.42
C ALA A 31 -47.86 -34.62 -22.25
N GLN A 32 -47.37 -34.81 -21.01
CA GLN A 32 -45.95 -35.06 -20.74
C GLN A 32 -45.51 -36.46 -21.20
N ALA A 33 -46.38 -37.47 -21.07
CA ALA A 33 -46.11 -38.81 -21.58
C ALA A 33 -46.07 -38.83 -23.12
N VAL A 34 -47.05 -38.22 -23.78
CA VAL A 34 -47.08 -38.09 -25.25
C VAL A 34 -45.89 -37.26 -25.75
N ALA A 35 -45.51 -36.18 -25.06
CA ALA A 35 -44.34 -35.38 -25.44
C ALA A 35 -43.01 -36.12 -25.24
N ARG A 36 -42.91 -37.06 -24.29
CA ARG A 36 -41.72 -37.91 -24.11
C ARG A 36 -41.67 -39.01 -25.17
N GLU A 37 -42.81 -39.60 -25.52
CA GLU A 37 -42.93 -40.63 -26.57
C GLU A 37 -42.65 -40.06 -27.97
N TYR A 38 -43.05 -38.81 -28.24
CA TYR A 38 -42.83 -38.16 -29.54
C TYR A 38 -41.41 -37.58 -29.73
N LEU A 39 -40.62 -37.47 -28.66
CA LEU A 39 -39.31 -36.77 -28.67
C LEU A 39 -38.13 -37.61 -28.19
N ASP A 40 -38.31 -38.91 -27.90
CA ASP A 40 -37.25 -39.81 -27.40
C ASP A 40 -36.38 -39.18 -26.28
N LEU A 41 -37.04 -38.55 -25.30
CA LEU A 41 -36.36 -37.89 -24.18
C LEU A 41 -36.30 -38.84 -22.97
N ASP A 42 -35.09 -39.30 -22.61
CA ASP A 42 -34.82 -40.12 -21.43
C ASP A 42 -35.15 -39.39 -20.12
N ALA A 43 -35.55 -40.15 -19.10
CA ALA A 43 -36.12 -39.67 -17.83
C ALA A 43 -35.15 -38.90 -16.91
N ASP A 44 -33.89 -38.66 -17.31
CA ASP A 44 -32.82 -38.16 -16.44
C ASP A 44 -32.35 -36.70 -16.71
N ASP A 45 -32.99 -35.98 -17.65
CA ASP A 45 -32.71 -34.55 -17.88
C ASP A 45 -33.44 -33.65 -16.87
N GLY A 46 -33.03 -33.77 -15.60
CA GLY A 46 -33.61 -33.13 -14.41
C GLY A 46 -33.43 -31.61 -14.28
N ASP A 47 -33.41 -30.84 -15.36
CA ASP A 47 -33.12 -29.38 -15.29
C ASP A 47 -34.01 -28.48 -16.16
N ILE A 48 -35.15 -28.99 -16.65
CA ILE A 48 -36.14 -28.20 -17.41
C ILE A 48 -37.36 -27.90 -16.51
N PRO A 49 -37.72 -26.62 -16.27
CA PRO A 49 -38.94 -26.29 -15.54
C PRO A 49 -40.17 -26.86 -16.28
N PRO A 50 -40.99 -27.74 -15.66
CA PRO A 50 -42.15 -28.39 -16.29
C PRO A 50 -43.13 -27.41 -16.96
N VAL A 51 -43.17 -26.19 -16.42
CA VAL A 51 -44.00 -25.07 -16.87
C VAL A 51 -43.68 -24.62 -18.30
N ASN A 52 -42.42 -24.71 -18.76
CA ASN A 52 -42.04 -24.20 -20.09
C ASN A 52 -42.46 -25.13 -21.22
N LEU A 53 -42.35 -26.45 -21.04
CA LEU A 53 -42.75 -27.42 -22.07
C LEU A 53 -44.28 -27.46 -22.20
N HIS A 54 -44.98 -27.46 -21.07
CA HIS A 54 -46.43 -27.38 -21.02
C HIS A 54 -46.97 -26.11 -21.70
N ALA A 55 -46.35 -24.94 -21.43
CA ALA A 55 -46.73 -23.69 -22.07
C ALA A 55 -46.52 -23.69 -23.60
N VAL A 56 -45.47 -24.36 -24.10
CA VAL A 56 -45.23 -24.49 -25.55
C VAL A 56 -46.25 -25.44 -26.19
N ALA A 57 -46.58 -26.57 -25.54
CA ALA A 57 -47.59 -27.50 -26.04
C ALA A 57 -48.98 -26.87 -26.14
N GLN A 58 -49.44 -26.18 -25.09
CA GLN A 58 -50.71 -25.46 -25.11
C GLN A 58 -50.73 -24.33 -26.15
N PHE A 59 -49.59 -23.66 -26.33
CA PHE A 59 -49.45 -22.61 -27.32
C PHE A 59 -49.62 -23.11 -28.75
N VAL A 60 -49.05 -24.28 -29.10
CA VAL A 60 -49.20 -24.87 -30.44
C VAL A 60 -50.67 -25.20 -30.73
N LYS A 61 -51.35 -25.89 -29.80
CA LYS A 61 -52.77 -26.23 -29.94
C LYS A 61 -53.65 -24.99 -30.13
N LEU A 62 -53.49 -24.00 -29.26
CA LEU A 62 -54.28 -22.77 -29.30
C LEU A 62 -53.96 -21.92 -30.54
N ARG A 63 -52.71 -21.93 -31.02
CA ARG A 63 -52.34 -21.24 -32.25
C ARG A 63 -53.06 -21.85 -33.45
N ASP A 64 -53.15 -23.17 -33.55
CA ASP A 64 -53.76 -23.85 -34.69
C ASP A 64 -55.28 -23.61 -34.71
N GLN A 65 -55.94 -23.61 -33.54
CA GLN A 65 -57.34 -23.16 -33.40
C GLN A 65 -57.53 -21.70 -33.81
N TYR A 66 -56.59 -20.82 -33.45
CA TYR A 66 -56.65 -19.41 -33.86
C TYR A 66 -56.35 -19.21 -35.35
N GLN A 67 -55.65 -20.12 -36.01
CA GLN A 67 -55.40 -20.05 -37.46
C GLN A 67 -56.66 -20.37 -38.28
N THR A 68 -57.51 -21.27 -37.79
CA THR A 68 -58.77 -21.62 -38.45
C THR A 68 -59.89 -20.61 -38.20
N ASN A 69 -59.74 -19.74 -37.19
CA ASN A 69 -60.71 -18.69 -36.88
C ASN A 69 -60.51 -17.42 -37.75
N PRO A 70 -61.46 -17.06 -38.64
CA PRO A 70 -61.32 -15.92 -39.55
C PRO A 70 -61.23 -14.55 -38.84
N LYS A 71 -61.58 -14.47 -37.54
CA LYS A 71 -61.50 -13.23 -36.76
C LYS A 71 -60.09 -12.97 -36.19
N CYS A 72 -59.20 -13.97 -36.15
CA CYS A 72 -57.86 -13.82 -35.56
C CYS A 72 -56.78 -13.44 -36.61
N LYS A 73 -56.35 -12.18 -36.60
CA LYS A 73 -55.33 -11.68 -37.57
C LYS A 73 -53.89 -12.07 -37.23
N LYS A 74 -53.60 -12.45 -35.97
CA LYS A 74 -52.24 -12.79 -35.50
C LYS A 74 -52.25 -14.01 -34.56
N PRO A 75 -52.53 -15.21 -35.07
CA PRO A 75 -52.73 -16.42 -34.27
C PRO A 75 -51.60 -16.69 -33.26
N SER A 76 -50.34 -16.66 -33.69
CA SER A 76 -49.18 -16.91 -32.81
C SER A 76 -49.00 -15.86 -31.71
N LEU A 77 -49.30 -14.60 -31.99
CA LEU A 77 -49.15 -13.54 -30.98
C LEU A 77 -50.29 -13.64 -29.96
N SER A 78 -51.52 -13.79 -30.44
CA SER A 78 -52.71 -13.91 -29.59
C SER A 78 -52.63 -15.14 -28.69
N ALA A 79 -52.30 -16.32 -29.24
CA ALA A 79 -52.21 -17.56 -28.47
C ALA A 79 -51.12 -17.48 -27.38
N SER A 80 -49.92 -17.01 -27.72
CA SER A 80 -48.82 -16.91 -26.73
C SER A 80 -49.12 -15.91 -25.60
N LEU A 81 -49.89 -14.85 -25.86
CA LEU A 81 -50.33 -13.89 -24.84
C LEU A 81 -51.46 -14.46 -23.97
N ALA A 82 -52.39 -15.23 -24.54
CA ALA A 82 -53.44 -15.92 -23.81
C ALA A 82 -52.84 -16.93 -22.81
N ILE A 83 -51.92 -17.79 -23.26
CA ILE A 83 -51.22 -18.75 -22.40
C ILE A 83 -50.42 -18.03 -21.30
N ALA A 84 -49.72 -16.94 -21.61
CA ALA A 84 -49.00 -16.17 -20.60
C ALA A 84 -49.92 -15.59 -19.52
N ARG A 85 -51.12 -15.10 -19.90
CA ARG A 85 -52.11 -14.59 -18.94
C ARG A 85 -52.67 -15.70 -18.04
N ARG A 86 -52.92 -16.90 -18.60
CA ARG A 86 -53.44 -18.06 -17.85
C ARG A 86 -52.46 -18.55 -16.79
N LEU A 87 -51.18 -18.61 -17.12
CA LEU A 87 -50.11 -19.03 -16.21
C LEU A 87 -49.76 -17.96 -15.15
N GLY A 88 -50.66 -17.00 -14.90
CA GLY A 88 -50.49 -15.94 -13.92
C GLY A 88 -49.41 -14.92 -14.25
N LYS A 89 -48.77 -14.99 -15.43
CA LYS A 89 -47.74 -14.04 -15.85
C LYS A 89 -48.41 -12.78 -16.42
N GLY A 90 -48.88 -11.90 -15.53
CA GLY A 90 -49.43 -10.59 -15.88
C GLY A 90 -50.77 -10.21 -15.26
N LYS A 91 -51.29 -10.97 -14.29
CA LYS A 91 -52.39 -10.54 -13.41
C LYS A 91 -51.82 -10.33 -12.01
N ASN A 92 -52.04 -9.12 -11.46
CA ASN A 92 -51.67 -8.63 -10.12
C ASN A 92 -50.32 -7.90 -10.02
N GLY A 93 -50.34 -6.58 -10.27
CA GLY A 93 -49.52 -5.59 -9.55
C GLY A 93 -47.99 -5.57 -9.75
N SER A 94 -47.35 -6.62 -10.28
CA SER A 94 -45.90 -6.65 -10.51
C SER A 94 -45.57 -6.53 -12.00
N GLY A 95 -45.15 -5.33 -12.41
CA GLY A 95 -44.37 -5.09 -13.63
C GLY A 95 -45.12 -5.18 -14.96
N LYS A 96 -45.48 -4.03 -15.53
CA LYS A 96 -45.73 -3.86 -16.97
C LYS A 96 -44.52 -4.42 -17.76
N GLY A 97 -44.58 -5.68 -18.23
CA GLY A 97 -43.56 -6.26 -19.10
C GLY A 97 -43.30 -7.76 -18.97
N GLU A 98 -43.67 -8.41 -17.86
CA GLU A 98 -43.34 -9.82 -17.61
C GLU A 98 -44.14 -10.80 -18.50
N GLY A 99 -45.46 -10.61 -18.64
CA GLY A 99 -46.30 -11.46 -19.49
C GLY A 99 -45.92 -11.39 -20.98
N ALA A 100 -45.52 -10.20 -21.46
CA ALA A 100 -45.03 -10.03 -22.82
C ALA A 100 -43.66 -10.70 -23.04
N SER A 101 -42.79 -10.69 -22.02
CA SER A 101 -41.50 -11.38 -22.04
C SER A 101 -41.69 -12.91 -22.08
N PHE A 102 -42.59 -13.43 -21.25
CA PHE A 102 -42.92 -14.85 -21.21
C PHE A 102 -43.54 -15.33 -22.53
N ALA A 103 -44.49 -14.57 -23.09
CA ALA A 103 -45.07 -14.86 -24.41
C ALA A 103 -44.02 -14.88 -25.53
N ARG A 104 -43.02 -13.98 -25.49
CA ARG A 104 -41.86 -14.04 -26.42
C ARG A 104 -41.03 -15.30 -26.18
N GLY A 105 -40.83 -15.68 -24.92
CA GLY A 105 -40.14 -16.91 -24.51
C GLY A 105 -40.79 -18.17 -25.08
N ILE A 106 -42.12 -18.31 -24.96
CA ILE A 106 -42.87 -19.45 -25.53
C ILE A 106 -42.59 -19.59 -27.03
N ARG A 107 -42.73 -18.51 -27.80
CA ARG A 107 -42.50 -18.55 -29.26
C ARG A 107 -41.04 -18.86 -29.62
N ARG A 108 -40.08 -18.35 -28.84
CA ARG A 108 -38.65 -18.68 -29.02
C ARG A 108 -38.37 -20.15 -28.72
N ASN A 109 -38.98 -20.69 -27.68
CA ASN A 109 -38.80 -22.07 -27.27
C ASN A 109 -39.39 -23.03 -28.30
N GLU A 110 -40.56 -22.73 -28.87
CA GLU A 110 -41.12 -23.53 -29.97
C GLU A 110 -40.17 -23.59 -31.17
N LEU A 111 -39.66 -22.44 -31.63
CA LEU A 111 -38.70 -22.38 -32.73
C LEU A 111 -37.42 -23.17 -32.44
N TYR A 112 -36.98 -23.17 -31.18
CA TYR A 112 -35.81 -23.93 -30.75
C TYR A 112 -36.11 -25.44 -30.73
N LEU A 113 -37.29 -25.83 -30.23
CA LEU A 113 -37.74 -27.22 -30.18
C LEU A 113 -37.88 -27.81 -31.59
N LEU A 114 -38.49 -27.07 -32.53
CA LEU A 114 -38.61 -27.50 -33.93
C LEU A 114 -37.24 -27.71 -34.60
N ARG A 115 -36.22 -26.95 -34.19
CA ARG A 115 -34.88 -27.01 -34.80
C ARG A 115 -33.97 -28.06 -34.17
N HIS A 116 -34.07 -28.24 -32.85
CA HIS A 116 -33.10 -29.01 -32.07
C HIS A 116 -33.71 -30.22 -31.37
N GLN A 117 -35.02 -30.42 -31.49
CA GLN A 117 -35.81 -31.46 -30.80
C GLN A 117 -35.64 -31.48 -29.27
N CYS A 118 -35.13 -30.39 -28.70
CA CYS A 118 -34.96 -30.19 -27.27
C CYS A 118 -35.27 -28.73 -26.90
N LEU A 119 -35.47 -28.44 -25.61
CA LEU A 119 -35.61 -27.06 -25.13
C LEU A 119 -34.24 -26.38 -24.98
N PRO A 120 -34.15 -25.03 -25.05
CA PRO A 120 -32.88 -24.34 -24.84
C PRO A 120 -32.28 -24.67 -23.46
N PRO A 121 -30.96 -24.90 -23.36
CA PRO A 121 -30.31 -25.21 -22.10
C PRO A 121 -30.53 -24.08 -21.07
N SER A 122 -30.70 -24.46 -19.80
CA SER A 122 -30.88 -23.49 -18.72
C SER A 122 -29.66 -22.57 -18.60
N LYS A 123 -29.84 -21.36 -18.07
CA LYS A 123 -28.72 -20.42 -17.84
C LYS A 123 -27.62 -21.01 -16.93
N LYS A 124 -27.91 -22.09 -16.18
CA LYS A 124 -26.94 -22.79 -15.33
C LYS A 124 -26.07 -23.79 -16.11
N SER A 125 -26.63 -24.52 -17.09
CA SER A 125 -25.88 -25.51 -17.87
C SER A 125 -24.98 -24.89 -18.95
N ALA A 126 -25.25 -23.65 -19.39
CA ALA A 126 -24.38 -22.90 -20.32
C ALA A 126 -22.97 -22.56 -19.75
N ARG A 127 -22.73 -22.75 -18.44
CA ARG A 127 -21.44 -22.41 -17.80
C ARG A 127 -20.34 -23.47 -17.90
N HIS A 128 -20.66 -24.72 -18.25
CA HIS A 128 -19.70 -25.84 -18.11
C HIS A 128 -19.29 -26.52 -19.43
N GLY A 129 -19.71 -26.02 -20.59
CA GLY A 129 -19.50 -26.69 -21.88
C GLY A 129 -18.69 -25.92 -22.95
N GLN A 130 -17.95 -24.87 -22.61
CA GLN A 130 -17.12 -24.15 -23.59
C GLN A 130 -15.63 -24.43 -23.33
N HIS A 131 -14.96 -25.14 -24.25
CA HIS A 131 -13.51 -25.27 -24.27
C HIS A 131 -12.87 -23.88 -24.41
N THR A 132 -12.11 -23.47 -23.40
CA THR A 132 -11.35 -22.21 -23.37
C THR A 132 -9.92 -22.45 -23.86
N LEU A 133 -9.25 -21.38 -24.28
CA LEU A 133 -7.84 -21.46 -24.73
C LEU A 133 -6.88 -21.99 -23.63
N LEU A 134 -7.26 -21.88 -22.34
CA LEU A 134 -6.50 -22.46 -21.23
C LEU A 134 -6.60 -23.99 -21.17
N ASP A 135 -7.63 -24.59 -21.77
CA ASP A 135 -7.82 -26.04 -21.77
C ASP A 135 -6.92 -26.73 -22.81
N ASN A 136 -6.19 -25.96 -23.63
CA ASN A 136 -5.08 -26.46 -24.44
C ASN A 136 -3.87 -26.75 -23.52
N GLU A 137 -3.44 -28.01 -23.48
CA GLU A 137 -2.35 -28.49 -22.61
C GLU A 137 -1.04 -27.73 -22.80
N ALA A 138 -0.69 -27.38 -24.05
CA ALA A 138 0.53 -26.63 -24.35
C ALA A 138 0.43 -25.17 -23.87
N MET A 139 -0.75 -24.55 -23.99
CA MET A 139 -1.03 -23.22 -23.45
C MET A 139 -0.94 -23.22 -21.92
N LEU A 140 -1.59 -24.20 -21.28
CA LEU A 140 -1.56 -24.38 -19.83
C LEU A 140 -0.13 -24.54 -19.31
N HIS A 141 0.69 -25.36 -19.98
CA HIS A 141 2.09 -25.54 -19.64
C HIS A 141 2.91 -24.26 -19.81
N GLY A 142 2.73 -23.53 -20.92
CA GLY A 142 3.41 -22.25 -21.15
C GLY A 142 3.09 -21.23 -20.07
N VAL A 143 1.81 -21.10 -19.71
CA VAL A 143 1.34 -20.20 -18.64
C VAL A 143 1.91 -20.61 -17.28
N ARG A 144 1.88 -21.90 -16.93
CA ARG A 144 2.44 -22.40 -15.66
C ARG A 144 3.94 -22.13 -15.54
N ARG A 145 4.71 -22.35 -16.62
CA ARG A 145 6.15 -22.08 -16.66
C ARG A 145 6.46 -20.61 -16.46
N TYR A 146 5.70 -19.73 -17.10
CA TYR A 146 5.82 -18.29 -16.89
C TYR A 146 5.54 -17.91 -15.42
N LEU A 147 4.44 -18.40 -14.85
CA LEU A 147 4.05 -18.07 -13.48
C LEU A 147 5.03 -18.63 -12.43
N ALA A 148 5.63 -19.79 -12.67
CA ALA A 148 6.60 -20.41 -11.76
C ALA A 148 7.92 -19.61 -11.63
N ILE A 149 8.26 -18.76 -12.61
CA ILE A 149 9.46 -17.91 -12.58
C ILE A 149 9.19 -16.60 -11.81
N GLN A 150 7.92 -16.18 -11.69
CA GLN A 150 7.56 -14.92 -11.05
C GLN A 150 7.66 -15.02 -9.53
N LYS A 151 8.09 -13.92 -8.89
CA LYS A 151 8.00 -13.81 -7.43
C LYS A 151 6.53 -13.68 -7.01
N LEU A 152 6.15 -14.34 -5.92
CA LEU A 152 4.83 -14.18 -5.33
C LEU A 152 4.62 -12.70 -4.96
N GLY A 153 3.47 -12.11 -5.37
CA GLY A 153 3.15 -10.70 -5.16
C GLY A 153 3.43 -9.77 -6.35
N THR A 154 4.23 -10.18 -7.34
CA THR A 154 4.51 -9.38 -8.55
C THR A 154 3.66 -9.77 -9.76
N ILE A 155 2.80 -10.78 -9.61
CA ILE A 155 1.97 -11.33 -10.69
C ILE A 155 0.80 -10.38 -10.95
N SER A 156 0.81 -9.69 -12.10
CA SER A 156 -0.29 -8.84 -12.54
C SER A 156 -1.08 -9.49 -13.68
N PRO A 157 -2.43 -9.33 -13.72
CA PRO A 157 -3.24 -9.85 -14.82
C PRO A 157 -2.92 -9.20 -16.17
N GLN A 158 -2.55 -7.92 -16.16
CA GLN A 158 -2.15 -7.19 -17.36
C GLN A 158 -0.88 -7.79 -17.98
N GLU A 159 0.12 -8.07 -17.15
CA GLU A 159 1.39 -8.63 -17.61
C GLU A 159 1.23 -10.08 -18.09
N LEU A 160 0.40 -10.88 -17.40
CA LEU A 160 0.06 -12.22 -17.89
C LEU A 160 -0.63 -12.15 -19.27
N SER A 161 -1.56 -11.22 -19.47
CA SER A 161 -2.23 -11.04 -20.77
C SER A 161 -1.23 -10.68 -21.87
N ARG A 162 -0.28 -9.79 -21.57
CA ARG A 162 0.78 -9.38 -22.49
C ARG A 162 1.68 -10.56 -22.86
N GLN A 163 2.16 -11.30 -21.87
CA GLN A 163 3.01 -12.46 -22.07
C GLN A 163 2.35 -13.55 -22.92
N VAL A 164 1.07 -13.83 -22.68
CA VAL A 164 0.33 -14.83 -23.46
C VAL A 164 0.21 -14.41 -24.92
N ASN A 165 -0.13 -13.14 -25.17
CA ASN A 165 -0.37 -12.64 -26.53
C ASN A 165 0.92 -12.44 -27.33
N GLU A 166 1.99 -11.95 -26.71
CA GLU A 166 3.24 -11.59 -27.40
C GLU A 166 4.22 -12.75 -27.51
N ILE A 167 4.18 -13.71 -26.57
CA ILE A 167 5.22 -14.74 -26.46
C ILE A 167 4.63 -16.15 -26.50
N ILE A 168 3.71 -16.50 -25.59
CA ILE A 168 3.29 -17.89 -25.43
C ILE A 168 2.46 -18.37 -26.64
N ALA A 169 1.44 -17.61 -27.06
CA ALA A 169 0.60 -18.00 -28.19
C ALA A 169 1.38 -18.07 -29.53
N PRO A 170 2.26 -17.10 -29.86
CA PRO A 170 3.11 -17.20 -31.06
C PRO A 170 4.09 -18.37 -31.01
N THR A 171 4.71 -18.63 -29.86
CA THR A 171 5.67 -19.75 -29.70
C THR A 171 5.00 -21.12 -29.90
N LEU A 172 3.71 -21.22 -29.56
CA LEU A 172 2.90 -22.42 -29.77
C LEU A 172 2.32 -22.54 -31.19
N GLY A 173 2.61 -21.59 -32.09
CA GLY A 173 2.12 -21.61 -33.48
C GLY A 173 0.61 -21.40 -33.59
N LEU A 174 -0.02 -20.76 -32.60
CA LEU A 174 -1.45 -20.51 -32.61
C LEU A 174 -1.82 -19.36 -33.58
N PRO A 175 -3.03 -19.38 -34.16
CA PRO A 175 -3.44 -18.35 -35.13
C PRO A 175 -3.49 -16.95 -34.48
N PRO A 176 -3.33 -15.85 -35.26
CA PRO A 176 -3.27 -14.48 -34.74
C PRO A 176 -4.51 -14.00 -33.96
N GLY A 177 -5.61 -14.74 -34.00
CA GLY A 177 -6.83 -14.48 -33.22
C GLY A 177 -6.85 -15.13 -31.82
N SER A 178 -5.88 -15.97 -31.48
CA SER A 178 -5.79 -16.66 -30.19
C SER A 178 -5.18 -15.78 -29.10
N THR A 179 -5.78 -14.59 -28.90
CA THR A 179 -5.38 -13.65 -27.86
C THR A 179 -6.30 -13.72 -26.66
N ILE A 180 -5.78 -13.31 -25.50
CA ILE A 180 -6.56 -13.14 -24.28
C ILE A 180 -6.63 -11.66 -23.91
N THR A 181 -7.71 -11.28 -23.24
CA THR A 181 -7.84 -9.98 -22.60
C THR A 181 -7.38 -10.06 -21.15
N GLU A 182 -7.12 -8.91 -20.53
CA GLU A 182 -6.82 -8.85 -19.09
C GLU A 182 -7.91 -9.51 -18.24
N ARG A 183 -9.19 -9.34 -18.59
CA ARG A 183 -10.31 -10.01 -17.91
C ARG A 183 -10.22 -11.53 -18.01
N THR A 184 -9.80 -12.04 -19.16
CA THR A 184 -9.55 -13.48 -19.35
C THR A 184 -8.36 -13.95 -18.52
N ALA A 185 -7.28 -13.17 -18.45
CA ALA A 185 -6.12 -13.44 -17.61
C ALA A 185 -6.49 -13.49 -16.11
N ILE A 186 -7.36 -12.60 -15.62
CA ILE A 186 -7.91 -12.65 -14.25
C ILE A 186 -8.64 -13.98 -14.01
N SER A 187 -9.47 -14.41 -14.97
CA SER A 187 -10.20 -15.68 -14.89
C SER A 187 -9.25 -16.88 -14.84
N TRP A 188 -8.19 -16.85 -15.65
CA TRP A 188 -7.17 -17.90 -15.71
C TRP A 188 -6.40 -18.02 -14.40
N LEU A 189 -5.95 -16.88 -13.84
CA LEU A 189 -5.29 -16.85 -12.54
C LEU A 189 -6.16 -17.50 -11.46
N LYS A 190 -7.46 -17.19 -11.43
CA LYS A 190 -8.41 -17.84 -10.51
C LYS A 190 -8.52 -19.35 -10.72
N LYS A 191 -8.62 -19.82 -11.97
CA LYS A 191 -8.64 -21.25 -12.32
C LYS A 191 -7.34 -21.96 -11.90
N LEU A 192 -6.20 -21.26 -11.94
CA LEU A 192 -4.89 -21.77 -11.55
C LEU A 192 -4.59 -21.66 -10.04
N GLY A 193 -5.57 -21.25 -9.22
CA GLY A 193 -5.44 -21.17 -7.77
C GLY A 193 -4.95 -19.83 -7.22
N TYR A 194 -4.73 -18.82 -8.07
CA TYR A 194 -4.33 -17.48 -7.64
C TYR A 194 -5.57 -16.66 -7.24
N GLN A 195 -5.47 -15.95 -6.12
CA GLN A 195 -6.50 -15.02 -5.66
C GLN A 195 -5.99 -13.58 -5.77
N CYS A 196 -6.67 -12.76 -6.57
CA CYS A 196 -6.49 -11.32 -6.52
C CYS A 196 -7.20 -10.79 -5.27
N LYS A 197 -6.43 -10.59 -4.20
CA LYS A 197 -6.87 -9.84 -3.04
C LYS A 197 -6.27 -8.45 -3.16
N SER A 198 -7.11 -7.42 -3.06
CA SER A 198 -6.60 -6.09 -2.74
C SER A 198 -5.91 -6.21 -1.39
N THR A 199 -4.60 -6.02 -1.35
CA THR A 199 -3.87 -5.86 -0.09
C THR A 199 -4.28 -4.52 0.50
N SER A 200 -5.40 -4.48 1.21
CA SER A 200 -5.83 -3.30 1.96
C SER A 200 -5.25 -3.26 3.38
N LYS A 201 -4.38 -4.22 3.75
CA LYS A 201 -3.76 -4.26 5.08
C LYS A 201 -2.39 -4.93 5.03
N GLY A 202 -1.37 -4.26 5.59
CA GLY A 202 -0.15 -4.88 6.10
C GLY A 202 0.98 -5.16 5.10
N MET A 203 0.95 -4.59 3.89
CA MET A 203 2.12 -4.60 3.01
C MET A 203 2.82 -3.26 3.14
N TYR A 204 3.78 -3.19 4.08
CA TYR A 204 4.64 -2.03 4.23
C TYR A 204 5.40 -1.86 2.90
N PHE A 205 5.06 -0.84 2.12
CA PHE A 205 5.88 -0.42 0.99
C PHE A 205 7.06 0.29 1.57
N ASP A 206 8.08 -0.50 1.87
CA ASP A 206 9.32 0.03 2.39
C ASP A 206 9.90 1.01 1.37
N GLY A 207 10.03 2.27 1.77
CA GLY A 207 10.52 3.36 0.92
C GLY A 207 11.97 3.17 0.48
N HIS A 208 12.58 2.03 0.78
CA HIS A 208 13.90 1.57 0.38
C HIS A 208 14.26 1.82 -1.09
N GLU A 209 13.33 1.59 -2.01
CA GLU A 209 13.60 1.71 -3.45
C GLU A 209 13.44 3.15 -3.96
N ARG A 210 13.11 4.11 -3.07
CA ARG A 210 13.00 5.52 -3.46
C ARG A 210 14.38 6.01 -3.93
N PRO A 211 14.45 6.74 -5.06
CA PRO A 211 15.72 7.19 -5.64
C PRO A 211 16.60 7.99 -4.65
N ASP A 212 15.99 8.85 -3.83
CA ASP A 212 16.70 9.65 -2.83
C ASP A 212 17.30 8.81 -1.70
N VAL A 213 16.58 7.77 -1.25
CA VAL A 213 17.08 6.82 -0.25
C VAL A 213 18.23 5.98 -0.81
N VAL A 214 18.12 5.54 -2.06
CA VAL A 214 19.16 4.77 -2.76
C VAL A 214 20.42 5.62 -2.94
N GLU A 215 20.28 6.87 -3.39
CA GLU A 215 21.40 7.80 -3.56
C GLU A 215 22.13 8.06 -2.24
N TYR A 216 21.38 8.34 -1.17
CA TYR A 216 21.95 8.52 0.16
C TYR A 216 22.73 7.29 0.62
N ARG A 217 22.15 6.09 0.45
CA ARG A 217 22.81 4.82 0.81
C ARG A 217 24.11 4.61 0.03
N GLN A 218 24.13 4.91 -1.27
CA GLN A 218 25.36 4.83 -2.06
C GLN A 218 26.44 5.79 -1.54
N GLY A 219 26.06 7.01 -1.16
CA GLY A 219 26.95 7.95 -0.50
C GLY A 219 27.51 7.39 0.80
N PHE A 220 26.64 6.89 1.69
CA PHE A 220 27.03 6.30 2.96
C PHE A 220 27.98 5.10 2.81
N LEU A 221 27.74 4.20 1.85
CA LEU A 221 28.61 3.04 1.62
C LEU A 221 30.04 3.44 1.29
N LYS A 222 30.23 4.54 0.54
CA LYS A 222 31.58 5.08 0.27
C LYS A 222 32.26 5.56 1.54
N VAL A 223 31.52 6.23 2.43
CA VAL A 223 32.03 6.66 3.74
C VAL A 223 32.45 5.47 4.58
N LEU A 224 31.61 4.42 4.61
CA LEU A 224 31.88 3.23 5.39
C LEU A 224 33.13 2.50 4.86
N GLU A 225 33.32 2.44 3.55
CA GLU A 225 34.52 1.89 2.91
C GLU A 225 35.79 2.68 3.31
N GLU A 226 35.72 4.01 3.38
CA GLU A 226 36.85 4.84 3.86
C GLU A 226 37.16 4.60 5.36
N LEU A 227 36.11 4.45 6.19
CA LEU A 227 36.26 4.22 7.62
C LEU A 227 36.69 2.80 7.97
N GLU A 228 36.41 1.81 7.12
CA GLU A 228 36.72 0.40 7.37
C GLU A 228 38.21 0.18 7.71
N ARG A 229 39.12 1.01 7.17
CA ARG A 229 40.56 0.95 7.49
C ARG A 229 40.87 1.23 8.96
N VAL A 230 40.11 2.12 9.60
CA VAL A 230 40.30 2.54 11.00
C VAL A 230 39.32 1.84 11.95
N MET A 231 38.54 0.88 11.46
CA MET A 231 37.64 0.06 12.24
C MET A 231 38.25 -1.31 12.55
N CYS A 232 37.89 -1.89 13.68
CA CYS A 232 38.22 -3.28 13.96
C CYS A 232 37.59 -4.20 12.89
N THR A 233 38.37 -5.16 12.40
CA THR A 233 37.85 -6.23 11.54
C THR A 233 37.89 -7.54 12.31
N TYR A 234 37.41 -8.63 11.72
CA TYR A 234 37.38 -9.94 12.34
C TYR A 234 37.90 -10.98 11.36
N ASP A 235 38.67 -11.93 11.86
CA ASP A 235 39.15 -13.04 11.05
C ASP A 235 37.98 -13.96 10.67
N ASP A 236 37.82 -14.24 9.37
CA ASP A 236 36.66 -14.98 8.84
C ASP A 236 36.57 -16.45 9.34
N VAL A 237 37.64 -17.00 9.92
CA VAL A 237 37.71 -18.40 10.37
C VAL A 237 37.55 -18.50 11.89
N THR A 238 38.36 -17.75 12.63
CA THR A 238 38.41 -17.77 14.10
C THR A 238 37.38 -16.82 14.72
N MET A 239 36.88 -15.86 13.94
CA MET A 239 36.02 -14.76 14.39
C MET A 239 36.68 -13.88 15.45
N GLU A 240 38.00 -13.94 15.62
CA GLU A 240 38.73 -13.11 16.58
C GLU A 240 38.91 -11.68 16.05
N PRO A 241 38.90 -10.67 16.94
CA PRO A 241 39.06 -9.28 16.53
C PRO A 241 40.47 -9.01 16.00
N VAL A 242 40.54 -8.33 14.86
CA VAL A 242 41.77 -7.86 14.21
C VAL A 242 41.79 -6.33 14.30
N PRO A 243 42.63 -5.76 15.18
CA PRO A 243 42.74 -4.32 15.35
C PRO A 243 43.18 -3.60 14.05
N PRO A 244 42.68 -2.38 13.79
CA PRO A 244 43.07 -1.62 12.61
C PRO A 244 44.53 -1.14 12.70
N LYS A 245 45.14 -0.95 11.53
CA LYS A 245 46.44 -0.28 11.42
C LYS A 245 46.22 1.23 11.34
N LEU A 246 46.41 1.89 12.47
CA LEU A 246 46.25 3.34 12.62
C LEU A 246 47.55 4.09 12.29
N ASN A 247 47.44 5.19 11.56
CA ASN A 247 48.54 6.14 11.39
C ASN A 247 48.70 7.02 12.64
N PRO A 248 49.84 7.72 12.81
CA PRO A 248 50.00 8.67 13.90
C PRO A 248 48.88 9.72 13.94
N GLY A 249 48.20 9.84 15.08
CA GLY A 249 47.09 10.77 15.28
C GLY A 249 45.70 10.21 14.92
N GLU A 250 45.62 9.01 14.35
CA GLU A 250 44.33 8.34 14.10
C GLU A 250 43.82 7.63 15.35
N ARG A 251 42.48 7.57 15.46
CA ARG A 251 41.78 6.84 16.51
C ARG A 251 40.92 5.76 15.87
N GLU A 252 40.79 4.63 16.57
CA GLU A 252 39.90 3.56 16.16
C GLU A 252 38.46 4.06 16.11
N VAL A 253 37.76 3.72 15.03
CA VAL A 253 36.33 3.99 14.86
C VAL A 253 35.55 2.75 15.24
N VAL A 254 34.54 2.93 16.09
CA VAL A 254 33.63 1.87 16.54
C VAL A 254 32.25 2.21 16.02
N MET A 255 31.64 1.30 15.27
CA MET A 255 30.28 1.48 14.79
C MET A 255 29.27 1.07 15.86
N ILE A 256 28.31 1.95 16.11
CA ILE A 256 27.19 1.75 17.03
C ILE A 256 25.91 1.91 16.24
N CYS A 257 25.14 0.83 16.12
CA CYS A 257 23.84 0.83 15.47
C CYS A 257 22.76 1.02 16.53
N HIS A 258 21.88 1.99 16.32
CA HIS A 258 20.64 2.12 17.06
C HIS A 258 19.56 1.27 16.38
N ASP A 259 18.84 0.46 17.15
CA ASP A 259 17.74 -0.34 16.65
C ASP A 259 16.55 -0.32 17.62
N GLU A 260 15.35 -0.29 17.04
CA GLU A 260 14.08 -0.35 17.75
C GLU A 260 13.50 -1.75 17.56
N MET A 261 13.85 -2.66 18.48
CA MET A 261 13.35 -4.02 18.42
C MET A 261 12.00 -4.15 19.12
N TRP A 262 11.06 -4.79 18.42
CA TRP A 262 9.80 -5.22 19.02
C TRP A 262 9.94 -6.68 19.48
N LEU A 263 10.05 -6.89 20.79
CA LEU A 263 10.11 -8.24 21.37
C LEU A 263 8.97 -8.46 22.36
N ARG A 264 8.36 -9.65 22.28
CA ARG A 264 7.60 -10.26 23.38
C ARG A 264 8.41 -11.41 23.96
N GLU A 265 8.17 -11.71 25.22
CA GLU A 265 8.63 -12.92 25.88
C GLU A 265 8.09 -14.15 25.11
N ASN A 266 9.01 -14.94 24.55
CA ASN A 266 8.86 -16.24 23.87
C ASN A 266 8.01 -16.30 22.57
N GLU A 267 8.63 -16.02 21.40
CA GLU A 267 8.39 -16.58 20.02
C GLU A 267 8.36 -15.53 18.85
N GLN A 268 8.85 -15.92 17.66
CA GLN A 268 8.69 -15.27 16.33
C GLN A 268 7.54 -15.91 15.49
N PRO A 269 7.08 -15.38 14.33
CA PRO A 269 7.14 -14.05 13.73
C PRO A 269 5.75 -13.39 13.55
N ILE A 270 5.72 -12.05 13.59
CA ILE A 270 4.62 -11.11 13.24
C ILE A 270 3.20 -11.70 13.36
N LYS A 271 2.64 -11.67 14.57
CA LYS A 271 1.19 -11.79 14.77
C LYS A 271 0.52 -10.49 14.34
N LYS A 272 -0.75 -10.56 13.88
CA LYS A 272 -1.62 -9.37 13.81
C LYS A 272 -1.51 -8.60 15.13
N LYS A 273 -1.36 -7.28 15.06
CA LYS A 273 -1.33 -6.39 16.24
C LYS A 273 -2.67 -6.51 16.97
N GLY A 274 -2.79 -7.50 17.85
CA GLY A 274 -3.96 -7.70 18.69
C GLY A 274 -3.94 -6.78 19.90
N ASN A 275 -5.01 -6.81 20.70
CA ASN A 275 -5.24 -6.01 21.92
C ASN A 275 -4.24 -6.19 23.08
N GLY A 276 -3.04 -6.74 22.83
CA GLY A 276 -2.01 -6.82 23.87
C GLY A 276 -1.14 -5.56 23.90
N ARG A 277 -0.53 -5.32 25.06
CA ARG A 277 0.31 -4.14 25.35
C ARG A 277 1.46 -4.03 24.36
N ALA A 278 1.72 -2.81 23.88
CA ALA A 278 2.91 -2.48 23.10
C ALA A 278 4.11 -2.36 24.06
N ILE A 279 5.24 -2.89 23.65
CA ILE A 279 6.53 -2.72 24.30
C ILE A 279 7.44 -2.14 23.24
N HIS A 280 8.05 -0.98 23.51
CA HIS A 280 9.06 -0.41 22.64
C HIS A 280 10.40 -0.53 23.36
N VAL A 281 11.34 -1.23 22.73
CA VAL A 281 12.70 -1.41 23.23
C VAL A 281 13.62 -0.68 22.26
N SER A 282 14.25 0.38 22.76
CA SER A 282 15.25 1.15 22.06
C SER A 282 16.62 0.80 22.60
N ASP A 283 17.56 0.39 21.74
CA ASP A 283 18.88 -0.09 22.16
C ASP A 283 20.00 0.43 21.25
N TYR A 284 21.22 0.48 21.79
CA TYR A 284 22.43 0.79 21.05
C TYR A 284 23.33 -0.44 21.05
N ILE A 285 23.64 -0.93 19.86
CA ILE A 285 24.41 -2.16 19.64
C ILE A 285 25.74 -1.81 19.01
N CYS A 286 26.80 -2.19 19.70
CA CYS A 286 28.18 -2.08 19.27
C CYS A 286 28.71 -3.46 18.87
N GLU A 287 29.40 -3.55 17.74
CA GLU A 287 29.94 -4.82 17.22
C GLU A 287 30.91 -5.51 18.20
N THR A 288 31.66 -4.73 18.99
CA THR A 288 32.67 -5.26 19.90
C THR A 288 32.12 -5.74 21.24
N THR A 289 31.03 -5.13 21.73
CA THR A 289 30.52 -5.35 23.09
C THR A 289 29.08 -5.85 23.14
N GLY A 290 28.40 -5.95 21.99
CA GLY A 290 26.95 -6.16 21.96
C GLY A 290 26.24 -4.91 22.41
N ARG A 291 25.34 -5.04 23.38
CA ARG A 291 24.62 -3.90 23.94
C ARG A 291 25.58 -2.91 24.59
N LEU A 292 25.30 -1.62 24.42
CA LEU A 292 26.07 -0.56 25.03
C LEU A 292 25.68 -0.40 26.52
N ALA A 293 26.37 -1.16 27.37
CA ALA A 293 26.19 -1.15 28.83
C ALA A 293 27.52 -1.46 29.54
N LEU A 294 27.62 -1.05 30.80
CA LEU A 294 28.77 -1.39 31.65
C LEU A 294 28.69 -2.84 32.11
N THR A 295 29.85 -3.47 32.21
CA THR A 295 30.01 -4.78 32.86
C THR A 295 29.79 -4.69 34.37
N PRO A 296 29.47 -5.79 35.07
CA PRO A 296 29.33 -5.77 36.54
C PRO A 296 30.55 -5.22 37.27
N ALA A 297 31.76 -5.48 36.77
CA ALA A 297 33.00 -4.93 37.34
C ALA A 297 33.10 -3.40 37.16
N GLN A 298 32.72 -2.89 35.99
CA GLN A 298 32.69 -1.45 35.72
C GLN A 298 31.60 -0.74 36.55
N ILE A 299 30.45 -1.37 36.75
CA ILE A 299 29.39 -0.85 37.63
C ILE A 299 29.91 -0.75 39.06
N ALA A 300 30.57 -1.79 39.58
CA ALA A 300 31.17 -1.74 40.90
C ALA A 300 32.21 -0.61 41.05
N ALA A 301 33.01 -0.37 39.99
CA ALA A 301 33.95 0.75 39.95
C ALA A 301 33.24 2.13 39.97
N GLN A 302 32.14 2.28 39.23
CA GLN A 302 31.31 3.50 39.25
C GLN A 302 30.65 3.71 40.62
N GLU A 303 30.13 2.66 41.25
CA GLU A 303 29.52 2.73 42.58
C GLU A 303 30.52 3.11 43.68
N ALA A 304 31.82 2.85 43.47
CA ALA A 304 32.87 3.29 44.39
C ALA A 304 33.17 4.81 44.28
N LEU A 305 32.74 5.47 43.20
CA LEU A 305 32.94 6.91 43.02
C LEU A 305 31.89 7.73 43.81
N PRO A 306 32.20 8.98 44.18
CA PRO A 306 31.22 9.92 44.73
C PRO A 306 30.05 10.13 43.74
N PRO A 307 28.80 10.32 44.21
CA PRO A 307 27.61 10.39 43.35
C PRO A 307 27.69 11.39 42.18
N ASN A 308 28.37 12.51 42.36
CA ASN A 308 28.54 13.55 41.33
C ASN A 308 29.58 13.21 40.25
N SER A 309 30.36 12.14 40.44
CA SER A 309 31.38 11.66 39.51
C SER A 309 30.96 10.38 38.78
N ARG A 310 29.74 9.89 39.06
CA ARG A 310 29.19 8.69 38.43
C ARG A 310 28.56 9.02 37.10
N LEU A 311 28.53 8.03 36.20
CA LEU A 311 27.68 8.09 35.01
C LEU A 311 26.20 8.19 35.41
N ARG A 312 25.42 8.91 34.61
CA ARG A 312 23.97 9.07 34.81
C ARG A 312 23.20 7.77 34.61
N SER A 313 23.70 6.89 33.75
CA SER A 313 23.18 5.55 33.52
C SER A 313 24.34 4.59 33.24
N TYR A 314 24.12 3.29 33.52
CA TYR A 314 25.04 2.21 33.21
C TYR A 314 24.58 1.35 32.03
N ASP A 315 23.36 1.59 31.54
CA ASP A 315 22.75 0.89 30.41
C ASP A 315 22.09 1.91 29.47
N ALA A 316 22.43 1.86 28.19
CA ALA A 316 21.88 2.76 27.18
C ALA A 316 20.47 2.34 26.71
N ARG A 317 20.02 1.12 27.03
CA ARG A 317 18.70 0.63 26.63
C ARG A 317 17.59 1.42 27.31
N LYS A 318 16.56 1.75 26.53
CA LYS A 318 15.31 2.29 27.03
C LYS A 318 14.15 1.40 26.65
N ILE A 319 13.38 0.98 27.66
CA ILE A 319 12.14 0.20 27.48
C ILE A 319 11.00 1.10 27.92
N ILE A 320 10.00 1.28 27.05
CA ILE A 320 8.77 1.98 27.38
C ILE A 320 7.56 1.09 27.05
N TYR A 321 6.47 1.32 27.79
CA TYR A 321 5.21 0.63 27.63
C TYR A 321 4.13 1.63 27.19
N PRO A 322 4.14 2.04 25.90
CA PRO A 322 3.28 3.13 25.45
C PRO A 322 1.80 2.74 25.50
N GLY A 323 0.96 3.69 25.93
CA GLY A 323 -0.47 3.48 25.98
C GLY A 323 -1.24 4.57 26.73
N LYS A 324 -2.57 4.51 26.63
CA LYS A 324 -3.46 5.33 27.46
C LYS A 324 -3.21 4.98 28.92
N ASP A 325 -2.95 5.99 29.76
CA ASP A 325 -2.59 5.87 31.18
C ASP A 325 -1.22 5.19 31.45
N HIS A 326 -0.34 5.16 30.44
CA HIS A 326 1.01 4.63 30.53
C HIS A 326 2.06 5.60 29.97
N ASP A 327 3.24 5.09 29.59
CA ASP A 327 4.32 5.88 29.03
C ASP A 327 3.86 6.62 27.76
N LYS A 328 4.48 7.77 27.51
CA LYS A 328 4.34 8.47 26.25
C LYS A 328 4.92 7.61 25.12
N TRP A 329 4.36 7.75 23.93
CA TRP A 329 4.98 7.18 22.73
C TRP A 329 6.40 7.71 22.55
N TRP A 330 7.24 6.90 21.91
CA TRP A 330 8.62 7.26 21.59
C TRP A 330 8.67 8.56 20.77
N ASP A 331 9.52 9.50 21.18
CA ASP A 331 9.68 10.80 20.54
C ASP A 331 11.14 11.26 20.53
N LEU A 332 11.40 12.35 19.80
CA LEU A 332 12.75 12.91 19.66
C LEU A 332 13.39 13.27 21.01
N GLU A 333 12.63 13.78 21.98
CA GLU A 333 13.20 14.14 23.28
C GLU A 333 13.68 12.90 24.04
N GLN A 334 12.89 11.82 24.01
CA GLN A 334 13.28 10.57 24.64
C GLN A 334 14.49 9.92 23.97
N LEU A 335 14.57 10.00 22.63
CA LEU A 335 15.75 9.58 21.87
C LEU A 335 16.97 10.42 22.26
N MET A 336 16.88 11.74 22.25
CA MET A 336 18.01 12.63 22.57
C MET A 336 18.56 12.35 23.98
N GLU A 337 17.68 12.18 24.97
CA GLU A 337 18.09 11.81 26.32
C GLU A 337 18.82 10.44 26.34
N GLN A 338 18.28 9.44 25.63
CA GLN A 338 18.93 8.15 25.51
C GLN A 338 20.31 8.27 24.82
N THR A 339 20.42 9.06 23.75
CA THR A 339 21.67 9.31 23.02
C THR A 339 22.71 9.99 23.91
N HIS A 340 22.30 10.94 24.75
CA HIS A 340 23.21 11.56 25.72
C HIS A 340 23.81 10.53 26.68
N LEU A 341 22.96 9.67 27.26
CA LEU A 341 23.40 8.60 28.16
C LEU A 341 24.28 7.56 27.43
N ALA A 342 23.92 7.23 26.19
CA ALA A 342 24.68 6.30 25.36
C ALA A 342 26.08 6.83 25.07
N VAL A 343 26.22 8.13 24.74
CA VAL A 343 27.53 8.77 24.53
C VAL A 343 28.38 8.71 25.80
N ASP A 344 27.82 9.05 26.97
CA ASP A 344 28.54 8.96 28.25
C ASP A 344 29.08 7.54 28.50
N ILE A 345 28.25 6.52 28.25
CA ILE A 345 28.63 5.10 28.38
C ILE A 345 29.71 4.72 27.36
N PHE A 346 29.58 5.18 26.12
CA PHE A 346 30.54 4.91 25.06
C PHE A 346 31.92 5.50 25.40
N GLU A 347 31.99 6.76 25.80
CA GLU A 347 33.26 7.42 26.14
C GLU A 347 33.97 6.74 27.31
N TYR A 348 33.21 6.23 28.28
CA TYR A 348 33.76 5.46 29.40
C TYR A 348 34.25 4.06 28.99
N THR A 349 33.47 3.35 28.17
CA THR A 349 33.79 1.95 27.78
C THR A 349 34.81 1.85 26.65
N ASN A 350 34.95 2.90 25.84
CA ASN A 350 35.81 2.95 24.66
C ASN A 350 36.73 4.18 24.68
N PRO A 351 37.63 4.29 25.69
CA PRO A 351 38.52 5.44 25.81
C PRO A 351 39.42 5.57 24.57
N ASN A 352 39.62 6.80 24.11
CA ASN A 352 40.41 7.15 22.92
C ASN A 352 39.88 6.60 21.58
N LYS A 353 38.63 6.12 21.52
CA LYS A 353 37.97 5.72 20.27
C LYS A 353 36.97 6.78 19.79
N ILE A 354 36.52 6.65 18.55
CA ILE A 354 35.48 7.49 17.94
C ILE A 354 34.25 6.63 17.67
N GLY A 355 33.07 7.09 18.10
CA GLY A 355 31.80 6.41 17.82
C GLY A 355 31.23 6.84 16.46
N LEU A 356 30.96 5.88 15.57
CA LEU A 356 30.16 6.04 14.37
C LEU A 356 28.72 5.58 14.68
N TRP A 357 27.82 6.53 14.88
CA TRP A 357 26.44 6.27 15.31
C TRP A 357 25.49 6.15 14.11
N VAL A 358 24.89 4.99 13.93
CA VAL A 358 24.03 4.62 12.80
C VAL A 358 22.59 4.53 13.28
N PHE A 359 21.65 5.10 12.54
CA PHE A 359 20.23 5.20 12.88
C PHE A 359 19.38 4.71 11.70
N ASP A 360 18.12 4.34 11.92
CA ASP A 360 17.16 4.10 10.83
C ASP A 360 16.40 5.39 10.45
N CYS A 361 15.66 5.46 9.33
CA CYS A 361 14.85 6.64 8.96
C CYS A 361 13.55 6.75 9.77
N SER A 362 13.58 6.50 11.07
CA SER A 362 12.40 6.73 11.91
C SER A 362 12.10 8.23 12.05
N SER A 363 10.83 8.52 12.32
CA SER A 363 10.39 9.91 12.55
C SER A 363 11.07 10.60 13.73
N ALA A 364 11.54 9.84 14.72
CA ALA A 364 12.30 10.38 15.84
C ALA A 364 13.72 10.74 15.41
N HIS A 365 14.37 9.90 14.59
CA HIS A 365 15.73 10.12 14.10
C HIS A 365 15.83 11.30 13.11
N GLU A 366 14.80 11.53 12.30
CA GLU A 366 14.70 12.67 11.39
C GLU A 366 14.17 13.95 12.07
N GLY A 367 13.93 13.91 13.39
CA GLY A 367 13.41 15.03 14.15
C GLY A 367 14.35 16.24 14.12
N LEU A 368 13.83 17.37 13.64
CA LEU A 368 14.54 18.65 13.65
C LEU A 368 14.49 19.31 15.05
N ALA A 369 15.45 20.21 15.32
CA ALA A 369 15.42 21.03 16.54
C ALA A 369 14.18 21.95 16.58
N GLU A 370 13.82 22.44 17.77
CA GLU A 370 12.61 23.26 17.92
C GLU A 370 12.65 24.56 17.12
N ASP A 371 13.85 25.14 17.00
CA ASP A 371 14.20 26.36 16.30
C ASP A 371 14.75 26.11 14.88
N ALA A 372 14.69 24.87 14.38
CA ALA A 372 15.21 24.51 13.06
C ALA A 372 14.46 25.18 11.91
N LEU A 373 15.17 25.44 10.81
CA LEU A 373 14.59 25.99 9.58
C LEU A 373 13.66 24.96 8.93
N ASN A 374 12.35 25.19 9.00
CA ASN A 374 11.38 24.33 8.35
C ASN A 374 10.22 25.14 7.78
N VAL A 375 10.13 25.18 6.44
CA VAL A 375 9.08 25.92 5.72
C VAL A 375 7.67 25.44 6.08
N HIS A 376 7.50 24.18 6.49
CA HIS A 376 6.20 23.67 6.93
C HIS A 376 5.72 24.30 8.25
N ASN A 377 6.64 24.84 9.04
CA ASN A 377 6.35 25.54 10.30
C ASN A 377 6.27 27.07 10.13
N MET A 378 6.28 27.57 8.88
CA MET A 378 6.15 28.98 8.53
C MET A 378 4.74 29.32 8.08
N ASN A 379 4.21 30.46 8.54
CA ASN A 379 3.02 31.06 7.95
C ASN A 379 3.40 31.93 6.76
N ILE A 380 2.49 32.07 5.79
CA ILE A 380 2.72 32.93 4.61
C ILE A 380 2.88 34.38 5.05
N ASN A 381 1.99 34.83 5.93
CA ASN A 381 1.98 36.16 6.53
C ASN A 381 2.18 36.03 8.05
N LEU A 382 2.37 37.16 8.70
CA LEU A 382 2.41 37.27 10.16
C LEU A 382 1.16 36.74 10.86
N GLY A 383 1.36 36.25 12.09
CA GLY A 383 0.29 35.78 12.98
C GLY A 383 0.10 34.27 12.96
N GLY A 384 -0.91 33.79 13.70
CA GLY A 384 -1.17 32.36 13.87
C GLY A 384 -0.15 31.64 14.76
N LYS A 385 -0.28 30.32 14.86
CA LYS A 385 0.74 29.48 15.50
C LYS A 385 1.89 29.29 14.50
N GLN A 386 2.99 30.01 14.67
CA GLN A 386 4.23 29.83 13.91
C GLN A 386 5.37 29.50 14.88
N ARG A 387 6.29 28.60 14.51
CA ARG A 387 7.49 28.37 15.30
C ARG A 387 8.49 29.52 15.12
N HIS A 388 9.22 29.82 16.19
CA HIS A 388 10.40 30.69 16.13
C HIS A 388 11.57 29.87 15.62
N MET A 389 12.06 30.21 14.44
CA MET A 389 13.25 29.59 13.89
C MET A 389 14.48 30.45 14.17
N ARG A 390 15.65 29.83 14.24
CA ARG A 390 16.94 30.50 14.37
C ARG A 390 17.30 31.28 13.12
N ASP A 391 18.18 32.25 13.31
CA ASP A 391 18.72 33.05 12.22
C ASP A 391 19.59 32.18 11.30
N THR A 392 19.67 32.58 10.03
CA THR A 392 20.34 31.81 8.97
C THR A 392 21.22 32.72 8.11
N ILE A 393 22.02 32.15 7.22
CA ILE A 393 22.74 32.89 6.18
C ILE A 393 22.01 32.73 4.87
N ILE A 394 21.74 33.84 4.17
CA ILE A 394 21.08 33.79 2.86
C ILE A 394 21.98 33.02 1.89
N PRO A 395 21.48 31.93 1.27
CA PRO A 395 22.33 31.08 0.42
C PRO A 395 22.99 31.83 -0.74
N LEU A 396 24.26 31.54 -1.00
CA LEU A 396 24.98 32.01 -2.19
C LEU A 396 24.42 31.42 -3.48
N SER A 397 23.78 30.25 -3.39
CA SER A 397 23.07 29.55 -4.46
C SER A 397 21.78 30.25 -4.91
N ASN A 398 21.29 31.25 -4.17
CA ASN A 398 20.19 32.09 -4.63
C ASN A 398 20.56 32.85 -5.93
N PRO A 399 19.56 33.26 -6.74
CA PRO A 399 19.80 34.04 -7.95
C PRO A 399 20.67 35.27 -7.68
N PRO A 400 21.51 35.70 -8.64
CA PRO A 400 22.27 36.93 -8.50
C PRO A 400 21.33 38.15 -8.46
N PRO A 401 21.72 39.24 -7.76
CA PRO A 401 20.93 40.46 -7.73
C PRO A 401 20.82 41.08 -9.13
N SER A 402 19.71 41.77 -9.37
CA SER A 402 19.54 42.60 -10.57
C SER A 402 20.57 43.73 -10.59
N PRO A 403 20.99 44.24 -11.77
CA PRO A 403 21.92 45.37 -11.85
C PRO A 403 21.45 46.56 -11.00
N GLY A 404 22.34 47.06 -10.13
CA GLY A 404 22.07 48.19 -9.23
C GLY A 404 21.31 47.85 -7.93
N LYS A 405 21.04 46.56 -7.66
CA LYS A 405 20.50 46.09 -6.38
C LYS A 405 21.60 45.60 -5.45
N ILE A 406 21.30 45.60 -4.15
CA ILE A 406 22.21 45.12 -3.11
C ILE A 406 22.24 43.59 -3.17
N ASP A 407 23.43 43.01 -3.08
CA ASP A 407 23.55 41.56 -2.92
C ASP A 407 23.33 41.18 -1.46
N THR A 408 22.20 40.55 -1.16
CA THR A 408 21.90 40.06 0.19
C THR A 408 22.43 38.65 0.43
N ARG A 409 22.96 37.96 -0.58
CA ARG A 409 23.49 36.61 -0.42
C ARG A 409 24.72 36.63 0.49
N GLY A 410 24.87 35.60 1.33
CA GLY A 410 25.93 35.52 2.33
C GLY A 410 25.73 36.41 3.55
N THR A 411 24.68 37.24 3.60
CA THR A 411 24.36 38.04 4.79
C THR A 411 23.49 37.25 5.76
N THR A 412 23.56 37.62 7.04
CA THR A 412 22.71 37.04 8.09
C THR A 412 21.27 37.49 7.92
N GLN A 413 20.35 36.54 7.85
CA GLN A 413 18.92 36.78 7.85
C GLN A 413 18.34 36.41 9.20
N SER A 414 17.71 37.41 9.82
CA SER A 414 16.94 37.17 11.03
C SER A 414 15.54 36.65 10.73
N MET A 415 15.13 35.59 11.43
CA MET A 415 13.85 34.90 11.20
C MET A 415 12.72 35.39 12.10
N SER A 416 13.03 36.24 13.08
CA SER A 416 12.07 36.92 13.96
C SER A 416 12.28 38.44 13.90
N TYR A 417 11.26 39.19 14.24
CA TYR A 417 11.41 40.62 14.49
C TYR A 417 12.11 40.84 15.83
N PRO A 418 12.92 41.90 15.97
CA PRO A 418 13.58 42.19 17.23
C PRO A 418 12.57 42.59 18.31
N SER A 419 12.93 42.41 19.57
CA SER A 419 12.02 42.69 20.71
C SER A 419 11.70 44.17 20.88
N ASP A 420 12.55 45.07 20.37
CA ASP A 420 12.40 46.52 20.38
C ASP A 420 11.80 47.08 19.07
N HIS A 421 11.13 46.23 18.29
CA HIS A 421 10.57 46.62 17.01
C HIS A 421 9.58 47.80 17.16
N PRO A 422 9.67 48.87 16.32
CA PRO A 422 8.84 50.08 16.46
C PRO A 422 7.33 49.83 16.42
N ASN A 423 6.92 48.77 15.74
CA ASN A 423 5.56 48.26 15.79
C ASN A 423 5.43 47.18 16.88
N PRO A 424 4.68 47.42 17.97
CA PRO A 424 4.45 46.45 19.04
C PRO A 424 3.80 45.15 18.58
N ASP A 425 3.01 45.20 17.50
CA ASP A 425 2.38 44.00 16.93
C ASP A 425 3.37 43.09 16.21
N LEU A 426 4.59 43.54 15.95
CA LEU A 426 5.64 42.76 15.32
C LEU A 426 6.74 42.38 16.31
N ALA A 427 6.93 43.16 17.38
CA ALA A 427 7.99 42.97 18.36
C ALA A 427 8.08 41.52 18.86
N GLY A 428 9.26 40.91 18.67
CA GLY A 428 9.53 39.54 19.07
C GLY A 428 8.77 38.44 18.33
N LYS A 429 7.96 38.75 17.30
CA LYS A 429 7.19 37.74 16.54
C LYS A 429 8.02 37.12 15.43
N ALA A 430 7.71 35.87 15.08
CA ALA A 430 8.33 35.19 13.95
C ALA A 430 7.89 35.82 12.61
N LYS A 431 8.83 35.98 11.67
CA LYS A 431 8.54 36.53 10.34
C LYS A 431 7.81 35.51 9.49
N GLY A 432 6.79 35.96 8.76
CA GLY A 432 6.14 35.14 7.75
C GLY A 432 7.02 34.96 6.51
N MET A 433 6.77 33.88 5.78
CA MET A 433 7.51 33.50 4.57
C MET A 433 7.60 34.61 3.52
N LYS A 434 6.55 35.43 3.39
CA LYS A 434 6.55 36.57 2.48
C LYS A 434 7.64 37.58 2.84
N VAL A 435 7.76 37.94 4.12
CA VAL A 435 8.74 38.94 4.60
C VAL A 435 10.15 38.39 4.45
N VAL A 436 10.36 37.14 4.89
CA VAL A 436 11.65 36.46 4.76
C VAL A 436 12.10 36.41 3.30
N LEU A 437 11.20 36.09 2.37
CA LEU A 437 11.55 36.04 0.95
C LEU A 437 11.78 37.44 0.36
N GLN A 438 11.03 38.47 0.79
CA GLN A 438 11.24 39.87 0.37
C GLN A 438 12.62 40.40 0.80
N GLU A 439 13.10 40.02 1.98
CA GLU A 439 14.45 40.34 2.45
C GLU A 439 15.54 39.62 1.63
N ARG A 440 15.22 38.45 1.06
CA ARG A 440 16.04 37.77 0.04
C ARG A 440 15.82 38.40 -1.33
N GLU A 441 16.18 39.69 -1.48
CA GLU A 441 15.84 40.55 -2.63
C GLU A 441 15.93 39.85 -4.00
N SER A 442 17.06 39.19 -4.30
CA SER A 442 17.26 38.55 -5.60
C SER A 442 16.32 37.36 -5.87
N ALA A 443 16.00 36.58 -4.83
CA ALA A 443 15.03 35.49 -4.94
C ALA A 443 13.61 36.04 -5.09
N TRP A 444 13.26 37.13 -4.40
CA TRP A 444 11.97 37.79 -4.56
C TRP A 444 11.77 38.35 -5.98
N ASP A 445 12.79 39.02 -6.51
CA ASP A 445 12.78 39.59 -7.86
C ASP A 445 12.65 38.50 -8.93
N GLU A 446 13.42 37.42 -8.82
CA GLU A 446 13.32 36.28 -9.75
C GLU A 446 11.94 35.61 -9.67
N PHE A 447 11.39 35.45 -8.47
CA PHE A 447 10.02 34.94 -8.28
C PHE A 447 8.99 35.84 -8.96
N GLY A 448 9.12 37.16 -8.80
CA GLY A 448 8.30 38.16 -9.50
C GLY A 448 8.39 38.05 -11.02
N ARG A 449 9.62 38.00 -11.53
CA ARG A 449 9.93 37.94 -12.96
C ARG A 449 9.36 36.68 -13.62
N ARG A 450 9.56 35.50 -13.01
CA ARG A 450 9.04 34.20 -13.48
C ARG A 450 7.52 34.16 -13.51
N ARG A 451 6.88 34.84 -12.56
CA ARG A 451 5.42 34.95 -12.49
C ARG A 451 4.84 35.95 -13.49
N GLY A 452 5.66 36.79 -14.12
CA GLY A 452 5.26 37.65 -15.24
C GLY A 452 4.10 38.59 -14.88
N GLY A 453 4.16 39.23 -13.71
CA GLY A 453 3.11 40.15 -13.22
C GLY A 453 1.86 39.46 -12.64
N LYS A 454 1.79 38.12 -12.66
CA LYS A 454 0.73 37.37 -11.96
C LYS A 454 0.89 37.51 -10.45
N LYS A 455 -0.23 37.39 -9.72
CA LYS A 455 -0.23 37.37 -8.25
C LYS A 455 0.77 36.35 -7.70
N LEU A 456 1.60 36.82 -6.77
CA LEU A 456 2.52 36.00 -6.00
C LEU A 456 1.73 35.21 -4.96
N LEU A 457 1.73 33.89 -5.11
CA LEU A 457 0.97 32.98 -4.25
C LEU A 457 1.86 32.53 -3.09
N GLY A 458 1.29 32.49 -1.88
CA GLY A 458 1.98 31.88 -0.73
C GLY A 458 2.15 30.36 -0.91
N LYS A 459 1.04 29.66 -1.20
CA LYS A 459 1.03 28.25 -1.58
C LYS A 459 0.07 28.04 -2.75
N CYS A 460 0.52 27.40 -3.83
CA CYS A 460 -0.34 27.06 -4.97
C CYS A 460 -1.14 25.78 -4.69
N LYS A 461 -2.19 25.52 -5.49
CA LYS A 461 -3.03 24.32 -5.35
C LYS A 461 -2.22 23.04 -5.49
N ASP A 462 -1.28 22.99 -6.43
CA ASP A 462 -0.47 21.78 -6.67
C ASP A 462 0.45 21.48 -5.47
N CYS A 463 1.12 22.49 -4.93
CA CYS A 463 1.94 22.34 -3.71
C CYS A 463 1.08 22.04 -2.47
N GLN A 464 -0.15 22.57 -2.40
CA GLN A 464 -1.07 22.25 -1.32
C GLN A 464 -1.51 20.79 -1.40
N MET A 465 -1.95 20.32 -2.56
CA MET A 465 -2.35 18.94 -2.78
C MET A 465 -1.20 17.97 -2.56
N SER A 466 0.00 18.29 -3.07
CA SER A 466 1.20 17.49 -2.85
C SER A 466 1.51 17.33 -1.35
N ASN A 467 1.39 18.41 -0.57
CA ASN A 467 1.56 18.34 0.88
C ASN A 467 0.46 17.54 1.57
N ILE A 468 -0.79 17.67 1.15
CA ILE A 468 -1.91 16.89 1.70
C ILE A 468 -1.66 15.39 1.47
N LYS A 469 -1.25 15.00 0.25
CA LYS A 469 -0.91 13.61 -0.04
C LYS A 469 0.26 13.10 0.80
N LYS A 470 1.34 13.89 0.93
CA LYS A 470 2.51 13.51 1.76
C LYS A 470 2.14 13.36 3.23
N ASP A 471 1.31 14.27 3.75
CA ASP A 471 0.82 14.21 5.13
C ASP A 471 -0.13 13.02 5.34
N ALA A 472 -1.04 12.77 4.40
CA ALA A 472 -1.92 11.60 4.42
C ALA A 472 -1.15 10.29 4.38
N ALA A 473 -0.15 10.18 3.49
CA ALA A 473 0.74 9.02 3.41
C ALA A 473 1.54 8.83 4.71
N ARG A 474 2.03 9.91 5.33
CA ARG A 474 2.70 9.86 6.64
C ARG A 474 1.75 9.36 7.73
N ARG A 475 0.53 9.89 7.80
CA ARG A 475 -0.48 9.46 8.80
C ARG A 475 -0.88 8.00 8.62
N LEU A 476 -1.02 7.56 7.37
CA LEU A 476 -1.29 6.16 7.05
C LEU A 476 -0.12 5.27 7.50
N ALA A 477 1.12 5.62 7.15
CA ALA A 477 2.31 4.88 7.58
C ALA A 477 2.46 4.83 9.11
N LEU A 478 2.17 5.94 9.80
CA LEU A 478 2.15 5.98 11.26
C LEU A 478 1.05 5.07 11.82
N ALA A 479 -0.17 5.13 11.30
CA ALA A 479 -1.26 4.28 11.76
C ALA A 479 -0.99 2.79 11.48
N GLU A 480 -0.38 2.45 10.35
CA GLU A 480 0.06 1.09 10.03
C GLU A 480 1.16 0.61 10.98
N ALA A 481 2.20 1.42 11.21
CA ALA A 481 3.23 1.13 12.21
C ALA A 481 2.62 0.98 13.61
N MET A 482 1.59 1.77 13.91
CA MET A 482 0.84 1.72 15.15
C MET A 482 -0.20 0.60 15.21
N GLY A 483 -0.49 -0.09 14.10
CA GLY A 483 -1.58 -1.07 13.98
C GLY A 483 -2.95 -0.50 14.37
N THR A 484 -3.12 0.79 14.12
CA THR A 484 -4.37 1.55 14.27
C THR A 484 -4.88 1.98 12.90
N ASP A 485 -4.56 1.24 11.83
CA ASP A 485 -5.01 1.49 10.46
C ASP A 485 -6.54 1.56 10.37
N ASP A 486 -7.25 0.81 11.22
CA ASP A 486 -8.70 0.84 11.37
C ASP A 486 -9.27 2.19 11.84
N THR A 487 -8.42 3.12 12.31
CA THR A 487 -8.83 4.46 12.76
C THR A 487 -8.62 5.56 11.71
N ILE A 488 -8.03 5.22 10.56
CA ILE A 488 -7.81 6.16 9.46
C ILE A 488 -9.12 6.36 8.69
N SER A 489 -9.49 7.63 8.45
CA SER A 489 -10.67 7.95 7.65
C SER A 489 -10.45 7.68 6.15
N ASP A 490 -11.54 7.38 5.44
CA ASP A 490 -11.53 7.19 3.98
C ASP A 490 -10.90 8.40 3.26
N GLU A 491 -11.11 9.61 3.77
CA GLU A 491 -10.53 10.85 3.23
C GLU A 491 -8.99 10.83 3.24
N VAL A 492 -8.36 10.29 4.28
CA VAL A 492 -6.90 10.17 4.38
C VAL A 492 -6.38 9.09 3.43
N LEU A 493 -7.10 7.97 3.31
CA LEU A 493 -6.78 6.91 2.35
C LEU A 493 -6.84 7.42 0.91
N GLU A 494 -7.91 8.12 0.54
CA GLU A 494 -8.08 8.73 -0.78
C GLU A 494 -6.99 9.77 -1.07
N ALA A 495 -6.68 10.63 -0.09
CA ALA A 495 -5.63 11.63 -0.22
C ALA A 495 -4.23 10.99 -0.43
N ALA A 496 -3.90 9.91 0.31
CA ALA A 496 -2.64 9.19 0.16
C ALA A 496 -2.51 8.51 -1.22
N GLN A 497 -3.61 8.00 -1.76
CA GLN A 497 -3.64 7.29 -3.05
C GLN A 497 -3.82 8.23 -4.27
N SER A 498 -4.10 9.51 -4.03
CA SER A 498 -4.33 10.48 -5.10
C SER A 498 -3.16 10.57 -6.08
N VAL A 499 -3.45 10.59 -7.39
CA VAL A 499 -2.44 10.85 -8.42
C VAL A 499 -2.27 12.37 -8.53
N ILE A 500 -1.08 12.87 -8.20
CA ILE A 500 -0.76 14.30 -8.22
C ILE A 500 0.43 14.50 -9.15
N ASN A 501 0.29 15.42 -10.09
CA ASN A 501 1.40 15.84 -10.94
C ASN A 501 2.36 16.71 -10.12
N PRO A 502 3.69 16.53 -10.28
CA PRO A 502 4.65 17.42 -9.64
C PRO A 502 4.38 18.87 -10.09
N PRO A 503 4.68 19.87 -9.23
CA PRO A 503 4.57 21.26 -9.62
C PRO A 503 5.37 21.52 -10.89
N ALA A 504 4.77 22.17 -11.88
CA ALA A 504 5.41 22.41 -13.18
C ALA A 504 6.60 23.39 -13.11
N ASP A 505 6.72 24.15 -12.02
CA ASP A 505 7.74 25.18 -11.83
C ASP A 505 8.13 25.29 -10.35
N ASP A 506 9.43 25.32 -10.07
CA ASP A 506 9.99 25.54 -8.74
C ASP A 506 9.71 26.96 -8.22
N TRP A 507 9.38 27.89 -9.11
CA TRP A 507 8.96 29.25 -8.81
C TRP A 507 7.44 29.43 -8.75
N CYS A 508 6.68 28.35 -8.50
CA CYS A 508 5.21 28.41 -8.53
C CYS A 508 4.57 29.16 -7.35
N CYS A 509 5.18 29.13 -6.15
CA CYS A 509 4.69 29.80 -4.95
C CYS A 509 5.81 30.02 -3.91
N MET A 510 5.60 30.92 -2.94
CA MET A 510 6.59 31.24 -1.88
C MET A 510 7.04 30.00 -1.12
N PHE A 511 6.09 29.11 -0.79
CA PHE A 511 6.37 27.83 -0.12
C PHE A 511 7.39 27.00 -0.89
N ARG A 512 7.21 26.86 -2.20
CA ARG A 512 8.09 26.05 -3.05
C ARG A 512 9.48 26.69 -3.14
N VAL A 513 9.54 28.00 -3.42
CA VAL A 513 10.80 28.74 -3.53
C VAL A 513 11.62 28.59 -2.26
N MET A 514 11.02 28.87 -1.09
CA MET A 514 11.70 28.75 0.20
C MET A 514 12.10 27.31 0.50
N SER A 515 11.25 26.31 0.19
CA SER A 515 11.54 24.90 0.46
C SER A 515 12.72 24.33 -0.33
N LEU A 516 13.14 25.02 -1.39
CA LEU A 516 14.25 24.63 -2.26
C LEU A 516 15.52 25.44 -1.99
N GLN A 517 15.46 26.42 -1.10
CA GLN A 517 16.64 27.18 -0.73
C GLN A 517 17.55 26.33 0.15
N GLU A 518 18.85 26.41 -0.11
CA GLU A 518 19.86 25.51 0.41
C GLU A 518 19.88 25.43 1.93
N ASP A 519 19.65 26.55 2.62
CA ASP A 519 19.60 26.60 4.08
C ASP A 519 18.42 25.83 4.67
N PHE A 520 17.27 25.80 3.99
CA PHE A 520 16.13 24.96 4.39
C PHE A 520 16.32 23.49 3.99
N VAL A 521 16.92 23.23 2.83
CA VAL A 521 17.15 21.86 2.32
C VAL A 521 18.21 21.13 3.14
N ASN A 522 19.26 21.85 3.55
CA ASN A 522 20.39 21.28 4.30
C ASN A 522 20.18 21.30 5.82
N GLU A 523 18.98 21.65 6.29
CA GLU A 523 18.66 21.62 7.71
C GLU A 523 18.77 20.18 8.24
N LYS A 524 19.56 20.00 9.30
CA LYS A 524 19.88 18.66 9.81
C LYS A 524 19.01 18.26 10.99
N PRO A 525 18.72 16.95 11.16
CA PRO A 525 18.12 16.44 12.38
C PRO A 525 18.91 16.85 13.62
N ARG A 526 18.20 17.05 14.74
CA ARG A 526 18.80 17.48 16.02
C ARG A 526 19.90 16.53 16.49
N ILE A 527 19.73 15.24 16.28
CA ILE A 527 20.72 14.22 16.65
C ILE A 527 22.05 14.40 15.90
N GLN A 528 22.00 14.83 14.63
CA GLN A 528 23.21 15.13 13.86
C GLN A 528 23.93 16.38 14.36
N HIS A 529 23.21 17.35 14.93
CA HIS A 529 23.86 18.50 15.56
C HIS A 529 24.60 18.10 16.84
N TYR A 530 24.04 17.19 17.63
CA TYR A 530 24.66 16.71 18.86
C TYR A 530 25.91 15.85 18.61
N LEU A 531 25.82 14.87 17.70
CA LEU A 531 26.89 13.90 17.46
C LEU A 531 28.05 14.42 16.59
N ARG A 532 28.11 15.73 16.31
CA ARG A 532 29.08 16.32 15.37
C ARG A 532 30.20 17.08 16.09
N TRP A 533 31.40 16.53 16.04
CA TRP A 533 32.69 17.16 16.38
C TRP A 533 33.81 16.70 15.41
N PRO A 534 34.88 17.48 15.23
CA PRO A 534 35.12 18.43 14.16
C PRO A 534 35.79 17.76 12.94
N TRP A 535 35.09 16.89 12.23
CA TRP A 535 35.41 16.63 10.82
C TRP A 535 34.19 17.06 10.03
N GLU A 536 34.30 18.21 9.38
CA GLU A 536 33.24 18.78 8.53
C GLU A 536 32.86 17.88 7.34
N ARG A 537 33.46 16.68 7.21
CA ARG A 537 33.04 15.70 6.22
C ARG A 537 32.18 14.54 6.74
N PHE A 538 32.28 14.09 7.99
CA PHE A 538 31.56 12.86 8.36
C PHE A 538 31.12 12.81 9.84
N SER A 539 29.97 13.41 10.14
CA SER A 539 29.00 12.75 11.03
C SER A 539 28.01 12.06 10.11
N ALA A 540 28.21 10.78 9.86
CA ALA A 540 27.14 9.97 9.30
C ALA A 540 26.31 9.49 10.49
N ALA A 541 25.29 10.26 10.90
CA ALA A 541 24.06 9.61 11.34
C ALA A 541 23.56 8.93 10.07
N ALA A 542 24.03 7.71 9.89
CA ALA A 542 23.81 6.95 8.69
C ALA A 542 22.43 6.33 8.83
N PHE A 543 21.51 6.83 8.04
CA PHE A 543 20.20 6.25 7.89
C PHE A 543 20.31 4.91 7.12
N LEU A 544 20.43 3.80 7.84
CA LEU A 544 20.50 2.46 7.26
C LEU A 544 19.28 1.66 7.68
N ILE A 545 18.52 1.18 6.69
CA ILE A 545 17.41 0.22 6.91
C ILE A 545 17.71 -1.11 6.21
N SER A 546 19.00 -1.46 6.11
CA SER A 546 19.39 -2.84 5.81
C SER A 546 20.85 -3.06 6.16
N VAL A 547 21.06 -3.93 7.14
CA VAL A 547 22.35 -4.52 7.45
C VAL A 547 22.86 -5.19 6.17
N MET A 548 23.95 -4.70 5.54
CA MET A 548 24.54 -5.38 4.37
C MET A 548 24.80 -6.84 4.74
N SER A 549 24.73 -7.79 3.81
CA SER A 549 25.01 -9.21 4.12
C SER A 549 26.40 -9.43 4.77
N ARG A 550 27.36 -8.52 4.55
CA ARG A 550 28.63 -8.44 5.29
C ARG A 550 28.47 -7.87 6.71
N THR A 551 27.68 -6.81 6.89
CA THR A 551 27.29 -6.30 8.21
C THR A 551 26.46 -7.34 8.99
N ILE A 552 25.67 -8.21 8.33
CA ILE A 552 24.92 -9.29 8.97
C ILE A 552 25.93 -10.29 9.56
N ARG A 553 26.97 -10.65 8.81
CA ARG A 553 28.08 -11.52 9.29
C ARG A 553 28.91 -10.86 10.40
N ARG A 554 29.11 -9.55 10.35
CA ARG A 554 29.75 -8.75 11.42
C ARG A 554 28.92 -8.71 12.72
N PHE A 555 27.61 -8.51 12.61
CA PHE A 555 26.68 -8.45 13.74
C PHE A 555 26.14 -9.82 14.17
N PHE A 556 26.54 -10.93 13.53
CA PHE A 556 26.17 -12.29 13.98
C PHE A 556 26.64 -12.60 15.42
N ARG A 557 27.61 -11.84 15.97
CA ARG A 557 28.02 -11.90 17.39
C ARG A 557 27.18 -11.02 18.34
N CYS A 558 26.41 -10.05 17.82
CA CYS A 558 25.64 -9.09 18.61
C CYS A 558 24.12 -9.19 18.40
N SER A 559 23.67 -9.86 17.34
CA SER A 559 22.29 -10.21 17.08
C SER A 559 22.09 -11.69 17.37
N TRP A 560 21.60 -12.00 18.57
CA TRP A 560 20.70 -13.14 18.69
C TRP A 560 19.44 -12.77 17.91
N VAL A 561 19.34 -13.21 16.66
CA VAL A 561 18.02 -13.63 16.19
C VAL A 561 17.61 -14.71 17.19
N TYR A 562 16.47 -14.51 17.87
CA TYR A 562 15.81 -15.54 18.65
C TYR A 562 15.92 -16.89 17.93
N ILE A 563 16.73 -17.79 18.48
CA ILE A 563 16.55 -19.22 18.34
C ILE A 563 16.51 -19.72 19.78
N ASP A 564 15.46 -20.47 20.06
CA ASP A 564 15.12 -21.04 21.35
C ASP A 564 16.30 -21.72 22.04
N VAL A 565 16.43 -21.50 23.34
CA VAL A 565 17.39 -22.21 24.20
C VAL A 565 16.89 -23.64 24.52
N GLU A 566 15.73 -24.07 24.01
CA GLU A 566 15.22 -25.44 24.19
C GLU A 566 15.43 -26.40 23.02
N GLU A 567 16.00 -25.98 21.88
CA GLU A 567 16.24 -26.89 20.73
C GLU A 567 17.69 -27.41 20.60
N VAL A 568 18.57 -27.12 21.57
CA VAL A 568 19.93 -27.72 21.66
C VAL A 568 19.95 -28.95 22.58
N ALA A 569 18.91 -29.15 23.41
CA ALA A 569 18.77 -30.36 24.23
C ALA A 569 18.08 -31.53 23.49
N TYR A 570 17.23 -31.25 22.48
CA TYR A 570 16.48 -32.30 21.78
C TYR A 570 17.28 -32.99 20.65
N GLN A 571 18.30 -32.34 20.09
CA GLN A 571 19.16 -32.91 19.02
C GLN A 571 20.44 -33.59 19.53
N ARG A 572 20.76 -33.52 20.83
CA ARG A 572 21.83 -34.32 21.47
C ARG A 572 21.39 -35.71 21.91
N GLY A 573 20.10 -36.04 21.82
CA GLY A 573 19.53 -37.33 22.24
C GLY A 573 19.45 -38.41 21.16
N ASN A 574 19.67 -38.09 19.88
CA ASN A 574 19.38 -39.03 18.78
C ASN A 574 20.53 -39.31 17.81
N PHE A 575 21.77 -38.93 18.14
CA PHE A 575 22.96 -39.27 17.34
C PHE A 575 23.75 -40.49 17.86
N ASN A 576 23.21 -41.22 18.86
CA ASN A 576 23.89 -42.37 19.46
C ASN A 576 23.26 -43.74 19.17
N ASN A 577 22.35 -43.86 18.21
CA ASN A 577 21.86 -45.19 17.84
C ASN A 577 21.46 -45.30 16.36
N ARG A 578 22.09 -46.30 15.71
CA ARG A 578 21.78 -46.90 14.39
C ARG A 578 22.47 -46.27 13.17
N ARG A 579 23.72 -46.69 12.96
CA ARG A 579 23.98 -47.90 12.14
C ARG A 579 25.28 -48.60 12.58
N LEU A 580 25.11 -49.63 13.39
CA LEU A 580 25.62 -50.96 13.06
C LEU A 580 24.41 -51.78 12.58
N THR A 581 24.46 -52.17 11.31
CA THR A 581 23.86 -53.35 10.65
C THR A 581 22.36 -53.68 10.74
N GLN A 582 21.83 -54.02 9.55
CA GLN A 582 20.51 -54.53 9.13
C GLN A 582 19.41 -53.48 8.89
#